data_AF-A0A1B1PX39-F1
#
_entry.id   AF-A0A1B1PX39-F1
#
_cell.length_a   1.000
_cell.length_b   1.000
_cell.length_c   1.000
_cell.angle_alpha   90.00
_cell.angle_beta   90.00
_cell.angle_gamma   90.00
#
_symmetry.space_group_name_H-M   'P 1'
#
loop_
_entity.id
_entity.type
_entity.pdbx_description
1 polymer ?
#
loop_
_entity_poly.entity_id
_entity_poly.type
_entity_poly.pdbx_seq_one_letter_code
_entity_poly.pdbx_strand_id
1 'polypeptide(L)'
;MSLPAKGYGARFQAAFTAILPVRVAVLQAGGACTRPLVMADELELAPALPLGDVLVEELPIEVPYGTMIVMLPEGSRSFSEQLGEAVGEALLLAQSLGGVPMEHETDALYLMAHAAARRAAALRLEGHRVDAQRFSIGLGRCLGRHWLADRRSLLPDPALFARPDFLWQRQLSVYLADLDPGFSAPDPFDVPADLLQVSDTPLRLADWAGRTETMLRAVMGAPEREDVPLQSSLATRFNLQ
;
A
#
# COMPACT_ATOMS: atom_id res chain seq x y z
N MET A 1 -9.88 20.25 -1.05
CA MET A 1 -10.25 18.87 -0.64
C MET A 1 -11.56 18.95 0.12
N SER A 2 -12.34 17.88 0.12
CA SER A 2 -13.62 17.81 0.83
C SER A 2 -13.82 16.41 1.40
N LEU A 3 -14.80 16.27 2.29
CA LEU A 3 -15.26 14.96 2.72
C LEU A 3 -16.00 14.27 1.56
N PRO A 4 -15.75 12.98 1.30
CA PRO A 4 -16.57 12.22 0.37
C PRO A 4 -18.03 12.19 0.82
N ALA A 5 -18.95 11.94 -0.11
CA ALA A 5 -20.37 11.71 0.23
C ALA A 5 -20.48 10.66 1.36
N LYS A 6 -21.23 10.96 2.43
CA LYS A 6 -21.20 10.21 3.71
C LYS A 6 -21.29 8.68 3.56
N GLY A 7 -22.09 8.17 2.61
CA GLY A 7 -22.21 6.73 2.36
C GLY A 7 -21.08 6.13 1.51
N TYR A 8 -20.45 6.91 0.63
CA TYR A 8 -19.33 6.44 -0.19
C TYR A 8 -18.05 6.36 0.63
N GLY A 9 -17.72 7.42 1.38
CA GLY A 9 -16.51 7.47 2.22
C GLY A 9 -16.45 6.34 3.24
N ALA A 10 -17.52 6.18 4.02
CA ALA A 10 -17.59 5.11 5.04
C ALA A 10 -17.48 3.71 4.43
N ARG A 11 -18.12 3.47 3.27
CA ARG A 11 -18.03 2.18 2.58
C ARG A 11 -16.62 1.93 2.01
N PHE A 12 -15.98 2.97 1.47
CA PHE A 12 -14.62 2.88 0.95
C PHE A 12 -13.65 2.58 2.08
N GLN A 13 -13.72 3.33 3.17
CA GLN A 13 -12.95 3.11 4.39
C GLN A 13 -13.12 1.67 4.89
N ALA A 14 -14.35 1.20 5.07
CA ALA A 14 -14.60 -0.17 5.56
C ALA A 14 -14.01 -1.25 4.63
N ALA A 15 -14.13 -1.09 3.30
CA ALA A 15 -13.53 -2.04 2.36
C ALA A 15 -12.00 -1.96 2.35
N PHE A 16 -11.44 -0.75 2.43
CA PHE A 16 -10.00 -0.53 2.48
C PHE A 16 -9.39 -1.13 3.75
N THR A 17 -9.99 -0.86 4.92
CA THR A 17 -9.51 -1.38 6.20
C THR A 17 -9.66 -2.89 6.33
N ALA A 18 -10.65 -3.47 5.65
CA ALA A 18 -10.81 -4.91 5.58
C ALA A 18 -9.75 -5.59 4.69
N ILE A 19 -9.05 -4.85 3.83
CA ILE A 19 -7.89 -5.33 3.07
C ILE A 19 -6.60 -5.07 3.85
N LEU A 20 -6.43 -3.84 4.34
CA LEU A 20 -5.25 -3.36 5.08
C LEU A 20 -5.72 -2.86 6.44
N PRO A 21 -5.47 -3.55 7.57
CA PRO A 21 -5.94 -3.15 8.90
C PRO A 21 -5.16 -1.94 9.44
N VAL A 22 -5.31 -0.79 8.80
CA VAL A 22 -4.65 0.49 9.10
C VAL A 22 -5.69 1.58 9.32
N ARG A 23 -5.41 2.50 10.24
CA ARG A 23 -6.23 3.70 10.44
C ARG A 23 -6.17 4.56 9.19
N VAL A 24 -7.32 4.95 8.69
CA VAL A 24 -7.43 5.68 7.43
C VAL A 24 -8.40 6.85 7.54
N ALA A 25 -8.02 7.97 6.95
CA ALA A 25 -8.91 9.10 6.67
C ALA A 25 -9.11 9.20 5.15
N VAL A 26 -10.35 9.05 4.68
CA VAL A 26 -10.68 9.11 3.26
C VAL A 26 -11.19 10.49 2.91
N LEU A 27 -10.49 11.15 1.99
CA LEU A 27 -10.80 12.48 1.49
C LEU A 27 -11.15 12.42 0.01
N GLN A 28 -11.92 13.40 -0.44
CA GLN A 28 -12.17 13.64 -1.85
C GLN A 28 -11.36 14.86 -2.31
N ALA A 29 -10.60 14.68 -3.37
CA ALA A 29 -9.71 15.71 -3.93
C ALA A 29 -10.27 16.25 -5.24
N GLY A 30 -10.32 17.59 -5.33
CA GLY A 30 -10.82 18.32 -6.50
C GLY A 30 -9.86 18.31 -7.69
N GLY A 31 -10.24 19.03 -8.75
CA GLY A 31 -9.83 18.93 -10.17
C GLY A 31 -8.37 18.75 -10.61
N ALA A 32 -7.39 18.69 -9.71
CA ALA A 32 -6.02 18.26 -10.02
C ALA A 32 -5.75 16.77 -9.68
N CYS A 33 -6.55 16.17 -8.81
CA CYS A 33 -6.41 14.76 -8.43
C CYS A 33 -7.08 13.87 -9.47
N THR A 34 -6.28 13.23 -10.32
CA THR A 34 -6.77 12.35 -11.40
C THR A 34 -6.70 10.87 -11.05
N ARG A 35 -6.14 10.51 -9.89
CA ARG A 35 -6.01 9.13 -9.39
C ARG A 35 -5.97 9.14 -7.86
N PRO A 36 -6.30 8.02 -7.19
CA PRO A 36 -6.06 7.90 -5.77
C PRO A 36 -4.61 8.22 -5.41
N LEU A 37 -4.42 8.92 -4.29
CA LEU A 37 -3.13 9.16 -3.66
C LEU A 37 -3.21 8.70 -2.21
N VAL A 38 -2.13 8.09 -1.73
CA VAL A 38 -2.04 7.60 -0.35
C VAL A 38 -0.78 8.15 0.28
N MET A 39 -0.91 8.75 1.46
CA MET A 39 0.17 9.45 2.15
C MET A 39 0.10 9.18 3.66
N ALA A 40 1.24 9.31 4.34
CA ALA A 40 1.26 9.39 5.80
C ALA A 40 0.76 10.77 6.25
N ASP A 41 0.06 10.83 7.38
CA ASP A 41 -0.28 12.11 8.03
C ASP A 41 0.98 12.90 8.42
N GLU A 42 2.08 12.21 8.70
CA GLU A 42 3.40 12.78 9.03
C GLU A 42 4.13 13.40 7.84
N LEU A 43 3.60 13.29 6.61
CA LEU A 43 4.25 13.87 5.44
C LEU A 43 4.41 15.39 5.62
N GLU A 44 5.65 15.87 5.75
CA GLU A 44 5.94 17.30 5.85
C GLU A 44 5.67 18.00 4.51
N LEU A 45 4.72 18.95 4.52
CA LEU A 45 4.41 19.80 3.36
C LEU A 45 5.27 21.08 3.35
N ALA A 46 5.70 21.51 4.54
CA ALA A 46 6.67 22.56 4.79
C ALA A 46 7.40 22.25 6.11
N PRO A 47 8.52 22.93 6.43
CA PRO A 47 9.25 22.67 7.68
C PRO A 47 8.32 22.75 8.90
N ALA A 48 8.27 21.66 9.67
CA ALA A 48 7.40 21.51 10.84
C ALA A 48 5.89 21.67 10.57
N LEU A 49 5.43 21.40 9.34
CA LEU A 49 4.02 21.42 8.95
C LEU A 49 3.64 20.07 8.33
N PRO A 50 3.25 19.07 9.15
CA PRO A 50 2.80 17.78 8.65
C PRO A 50 1.42 17.88 8.00
N LEU A 51 1.16 16.99 7.05
CA LEU A 51 -0.11 16.92 6.32
C LEU A 51 -1.31 16.78 7.27
N GLY A 52 -1.19 15.98 8.33
CA GLY A 52 -2.24 15.77 9.33
C GLY A 52 -2.71 17.08 9.98
N ASP A 53 -1.78 17.96 10.34
CA ASP A 53 -2.09 19.24 10.98
C ASP A 53 -2.82 20.17 9.99
N VAL A 54 -2.32 20.28 8.75
CA VAL A 54 -2.99 21.06 7.70
C VAL A 54 -4.41 20.58 7.47
N LEU A 55 -4.65 19.26 7.50
CA LEU A 55 -5.98 18.70 7.30
C LEU A 55 -6.92 19.00 8.46
N VAL A 56 -6.45 18.95 9.71
CA VAL A 56 -7.25 19.29 10.90
C VAL A 56 -7.58 20.79 10.93
N GLU A 57 -6.67 21.65 10.48
CA GLU A 57 -6.92 23.09 10.40
C GLU A 57 -7.92 23.47 9.30
N GLU A 58 -7.80 22.85 8.11
CA GLU A 58 -8.57 23.23 6.93
C GLU A 58 -9.89 22.48 6.78
N LEU A 59 -10.06 21.33 7.42
CA LEU A 59 -11.24 20.48 7.29
C LEU A 59 -11.83 20.13 8.66
N PRO A 60 -13.15 19.98 8.78
CA PRO A 60 -13.81 19.59 10.03
C PRO A 60 -13.67 18.08 10.27
N ILE A 61 -12.43 17.60 10.38
CA ILE A 61 -12.09 16.20 10.58
C ILE A 61 -11.07 16.07 11.71
N GLU A 62 -11.09 14.91 12.36
CA GLU A 62 -10.02 14.52 13.26
C GLU A 62 -9.09 13.57 12.52
N VAL A 63 -7.79 13.82 12.58
CA VAL A 63 -6.74 12.95 12.03
C VAL A 63 -5.84 12.51 13.18
N PRO A 64 -6.09 11.35 13.80
CA PRO A 64 -5.20 10.83 14.84
C PRO A 64 -3.81 10.57 14.27
N TYR A 65 -2.77 10.77 15.08
CA TYR A 65 -1.39 10.48 14.69
C TYR A 65 -1.20 9.03 14.19
N GLY A 66 -0.47 8.90 13.08
CA GLY A 66 -0.19 7.64 12.40
C GLY A 66 -1.36 7.15 11.54
N THR A 67 -2.17 8.07 11.02
CA THR A 67 -3.30 7.79 10.12
C THR A 67 -2.85 7.87 8.66
N MET A 68 -3.21 6.86 7.88
CA MET A 68 -3.03 6.89 6.44
C MET A 68 -4.08 7.82 5.80
N ILE A 69 -3.64 8.79 5.02
CA ILE A 69 -4.52 9.70 4.28
C ILE A 69 -4.75 9.12 2.89
N VAL A 70 -6.00 8.87 2.52
CA VAL A 70 -6.39 8.41 1.19
C VAL A 70 -7.18 9.51 0.49
N MET A 71 -6.58 10.11 -0.54
CA MET A 71 -7.22 11.12 -1.37
C MET A 71 -7.80 10.47 -2.62
N LEU A 72 -9.11 10.54 -2.81
CA LEU A 72 -9.80 9.98 -3.97
C LEU A 72 -10.11 11.06 -5.00
N PRO A 73 -9.94 10.78 -6.30
CA PRO A 73 -10.26 11.74 -7.35
C PRO A 73 -11.77 11.97 -7.43
N GLU A 74 -12.19 13.18 -7.78
CA GLU A 74 -13.58 13.45 -8.16
C GLU A 74 -13.97 12.75 -9.48
N GLY A 75 -15.22 12.26 -9.56
CA GLY A 75 -15.80 11.72 -10.79
C GLY A 75 -16.31 10.27 -10.69
N SER A 76 -16.85 9.77 -11.80
CA SER A 76 -17.53 8.48 -11.92
C SER A 76 -16.58 7.34 -12.28
N ARG A 77 -15.57 7.07 -11.45
CA ARG A 77 -14.77 5.84 -11.56
C ARG A 77 -15.42 4.70 -10.78
N SER A 78 -15.22 3.47 -11.25
CA SER A 78 -15.65 2.26 -10.55
C SER A 78 -15.10 2.23 -9.12
N PHE A 79 -15.96 1.94 -8.14
CA PHE A 79 -15.59 1.82 -6.72
C PHE A 79 -14.42 0.85 -6.52
N SER A 80 -14.53 -0.34 -7.11
CA SER A 80 -13.50 -1.39 -6.96
C SER A 80 -12.19 -1.01 -7.65
N GLU A 81 -12.23 -0.33 -8.80
CA GLU A 81 -11.00 0.15 -9.46
C GLU A 81 -10.30 1.22 -8.62
N GLN A 82 -11.05 2.18 -8.05
CA GLN A 82 -10.47 3.17 -7.14
C GLN A 82 -9.89 2.52 -5.89
N LEU A 83 -10.58 1.50 -5.34
CA LEU A 83 -10.11 0.75 -4.18
C LEU A 83 -8.80 0.01 -4.49
N GLY A 84 -8.72 -0.69 -5.62
CA GLY A 84 -7.51 -1.39 -6.04
C GLY A 84 -6.34 -0.45 -6.28
N GLU A 85 -6.60 0.69 -6.91
CA GLU A 85 -5.57 1.70 -7.15
C GLU A 85 -5.09 2.34 -5.83
N ALA A 86 -5.99 2.66 -4.90
CA ALA A 86 -5.62 3.17 -3.58
C ALA A 86 -4.85 2.14 -2.74
N VAL A 87 -5.26 0.86 -2.76
CA VAL A 87 -4.51 -0.21 -2.10
C VAL A 87 -3.11 -0.32 -2.70
N GLY A 88 -2.97 -0.25 -4.03
CA GLY A 88 -1.66 -0.22 -4.68
C GLY A 88 -0.75 0.90 -4.16
N GLU A 89 -1.26 2.13 -4.08
CA GLU A 89 -0.49 3.27 -3.55
C GLU A 89 -0.13 3.05 -2.06
N ALA A 90 -1.01 2.40 -1.29
CA ALA A 90 -0.74 2.05 0.11
C ALA A 90 0.34 0.98 0.26
N LEU A 91 0.40 -0.02 -0.64
CA LEU A 91 1.47 -1.02 -0.65
C LEU A 91 2.84 -0.37 -0.98
N LEU A 92 2.86 0.59 -1.91
CA LEU A 92 4.06 1.37 -2.22
C LEU A 92 4.49 2.25 -1.03
N LEU A 93 3.53 2.88 -0.36
CA LEU A 93 3.83 3.63 0.87
C LEU A 93 4.39 2.70 1.96
N ALA A 94 3.80 1.52 2.15
CA ALA A 94 4.28 0.52 3.10
C ALA A 94 5.72 0.09 2.80
N GLN A 95 6.04 -0.12 1.52
CA GLN A 95 7.39 -0.44 1.07
C GLN A 95 8.38 0.69 1.38
N SER A 96 8.00 1.95 1.15
CA SER A 96 8.87 3.11 1.46
C SER A 96 9.08 3.36 2.95
N LEU A 97 8.16 2.90 3.80
CA LEU A 97 8.24 3.02 5.27
C LEU A 97 8.86 1.80 5.93
N GLY A 98 8.80 0.65 5.26
CA GLY A 98 9.35 -0.62 5.73
C GLY A 98 10.86 -0.66 5.58
N GLY A 99 11.49 -1.57 6.33
CA GLY A 99 12.91 -1.86 6.25
C GLY A 99 13.26 -3.02 5.31
N VAL A 100 12.40 -3.33 4.34
CA VAL A 100 12.69 -4.39 3.35
C VAL A 100 13.97 -3.99 2.59
N PRO A 101 14.99 -4.86 2.53
CA PRO A 101 16.20 -4.58 1.76
C PRO A 101 15.87 -4.30 0.29
N MET A 102 16.61 -3.38 -0.33
CA MET A 102 16.34 -2.94 -1.71
C MET A 102 16.31 -4.12 -2.70
N GLU A 103 17.17 -5.12 -2.50
CA GLU A 103 17.24 -6.34 -3.31
C GLU A 103 15.98 -7.24 -3.24
N HIS A 104 15.09 -7.00 -2.28
CA HIS A 104 13.86 -7.76 -2.08
C HIS A 104 12.60 -6.89 -2.26
N GLU A 105 12.74 -5.65 -2.69
CA GLU A 105 11.60 -4.73 -2.87
C GLU A 105 10.59 -5.27 -3.89
N THR A 106 11.07 -5.76 -5.04
CA THR A 106 10.19 -6.32 -6.08
C THR A 106 9.46 -7.56 -5.60
N ASP A 107 10.15 -8.46 -4.89
CA ASP A 107 9.55 -9.66 -4.28
C ASP A 107 8.48 -9.27 -3.26
N ALA A 108 8.80 -8.35 -2.34
CA ALA A 108 7.87 -7.91 -1.31
C ALA A 108 6.61 -7.28 -1.90
N LEU A 109 6.75 -6.39 -2.88
CA LEU A 109 5.60 -5.76 -3.54
C LEU A 109 4.77 -6.77 -4.34
N TYR A 110 5.42 -7.74 -5.00
CA TYR A 110 4.74 -8.83 -5.69
C TYR A 110 3.90 -9.67 -4.73
N LEU A 111 4.48 -10.08 -3.59
CA LEU A 111 3.79 -10.84 -2.55
C LEU A 111 2.61 -10.06 -1.94
N MET A 112 2.82 -8.79 -1.59
CA MET A 112 1.76 -7.93 -1.06
C MET A 112 0.62 -7.74 -2.07
N ALA A 113 0.93 -7.57 -3.36
CA ALA A 113 -0.08 -7.42 -4.40
C ALA A 113 -0.97 -8.67 -4.55
N HIS A 114 -0.37 -9.86 -4.50
CA HIS A 114 -1.10 -11.13 -4.50
C HIS A 114 -1.99 -11.27 -3.27
N ALA A 115 -1.46 -11.01 -2.07
CA ALA A 115 -2.23 -11.05 -0.83
C ALA A 115 -3.43 -10.08 -0.87
N ALA A 116 -3.21 -8.85 -1.35
CA ALA A 116 -4.27 -7.85 -1.50
C ALA A 116 -5.36 -8.30 -2.47
N ALA A 117 -4.98 -8.86 -3.62
CA ALA A 117 -5.94 -9.32 -4.63
C ALA A 117 -6.76 -10.54 -4.13
N ARG A 118 -6.12 -11.47 -3.41
CA ARG A 118 -6.81 -12.59 -2.73
C ARG A 118 -7.79 -12.08 -1.68
N ARG A 119 -7.38 -11.11 -0.86
CA ARG A 119 -8.24 -10.52 0.17
C ARG A 119 -9.44 -9.80 -0.45
N ALA A 120 -9.24 -9.01 -1.51
CA ALA A 120 -10.32 -8.35 -2.23
C ALA A 120 -11.34 -9.35 -2.81
N ALA A 121 -10.89 -10.52 -3.27
CA ALA A 121 -11.78 -11.59 -3.72
C ALA A 121 -12.63 -12.17 -2.57
N ALA A 122 -12.05 -12.32 -1.38
CA ALA A 122 -12.76 -12.80 -0.18
C ALA A 122 -13.82 -11.81 0.32
N LEU A 123 -13.54 -10.50 0.24
CA LEU A 123 -14.47 -9.46 0.72
C LEU A 123 -15.87 -9.51 0.10
N ARG A 124 -16.00 -9.99 -1.14
CA ARG A 124 -17.30 -10.20 -1.79
C ARG A 124 -18.16 -11.20 -1.02
N LEU A 125 -17.55 -12.27 -0.51
CA LEU A 125 -18.22 -13.30 0.29
C LEU A 125 -18.62 -12.77 1.67
N GLU A 126 -17.88 -11.79 2.17
CA GLU A 126 -18.13 -11.09 3.45
C GLU A 126 -19.16 -9.94 3.32
N GLY A 127 -19.82 -9.81 2.16
CA GLY A 127 -20.88 -8.83 1.94
C GLY A 127 -20.42 -7.44 1.51
N HIS A 128 -19.12 -7.23 1.30
CA HIS A 128 -18.63 -5.98 0.71
C HIS A 128 -18.94 -5.93 -0.79
N ARG A 129 -19.24 -4.73 -1.29
CA ARG A 129 -19.49 -4.49 -2.73
C ARG A 129 -18.18 -4.32 -3.52
N VAL A 130 -17.28 -5.29 -3.39
CA VAL A 130 -16.00 -5.33 -4.11
C VAL A 130 -16.12 -6.31 -5.27
N ASP A 131 -15.75 -5.84 -6.47
CA ASP A 131 -15.57 -6.65 -7.66
C ASP A 131 -14.07 -6.91 -7.81
N ALA A 132 -13.66 -8.17 -7.63
CA ALA A 132 -12.26 -8.56 -7.64
C ALA A 132 -11.56 -8.27 -8.96
N GLN A 133 -12.24 -8.44 -10.10
CA GLN A 133 -11.64 -8.18 -11.42
C GLN A 133 -11.39 -6.68 -11.60
N ARG A 134 -12.37 -5.85 -11.23
CA ARG A 134 -12.24 -4.39 -11.27
C ARG A 134 -11.20 -3.89 -10.25
N PHE A 135 -11.13 -4.51 -9.08
CA PHE A 135 -10.07 -4.26 -8.11
C PHE A 135 -8.68 -4.54 -8.69
N SER A 136 -8.48 -5.71 -9.30
CA SER A 136 -7.20 -6.07 -9.93
C SER A 136 -6.82 -5.11 -11.06
N ILE A 137 -7.77 -4.63 -11.86
CA ILE A 137 -7.49 -3.61 -12.87
C ILE A 137 -6.98 -2.31 -12.24
N GLY A 138 -7.60 -1.86 -11.14
CA GLY A 138 -7.16 -0.69 -10.39
C GLY A 138 -5.75 -0.86 -9.80
N LEU A 139 -5.51 -2.01 -9.18
CA LEU A 139 -4.20 -2.37 -8.61
C LEU A 139 -3.13 -2.42 -9.71
N GLY A 140 -3.42 -3.06 -10.83
CA GLY A 140 -2.54 -3.15 -12.00
C GLY A 140 -2.19 -1.79 -12.60
N ARG A 141 -3.13 -0.83 -12.62
CA ARG A 141 -2.81 0.55 -13.04
C ARG A 141 -1.81 1.23 -12.11
N CYS A 142 -1.92 1.03 -10.80
CA CYS A 142 -0.96 1.59 -9.83
C CYS A 142 0.41 0.94 -9.98
N LEU A 143 0.46 -0.39 -9.87
CA LEU A 143 1.73 -1.15 -9.95
C LEU A 143 2.39 -1.01 -11.32
N GLY A 144 1.60 -0.96 -12.39
CA GLY A 144 2.08 -0.68 -13.73
C GLY A 144 2.77 0.68 -13.82
N ARG A 145 2.27 1.75 -13.18
CA ARG A 145 3.00 3.03 -13.16
C ARG A 145 4.34 2.93 -12.44
N HIS A 146 4.38 2.18 -11.34
CA HIS A 146 5.58 2.00 -10.55
C HIS A 146 6.64 1.17 -11.29
N TRP A 147 6.28 -0.02 -11.78
CA TRP A 147 7.22 -0.94 -12.44
C TRP A 147 7.56 -0.54 -13.89
N LEU A 148 6.64 0.08 -14.63
CA LEU A 148 6.89 0.43 -16.04
C LEU A 148 7.77 1.65 -16.24
N ALA A 149 7.85 2.55 -15.24
CA ALA A 149 8.52 3.86 -15.28
C ALA A 149 9.26 4.16 -16.60
N ASP A 150 10.58 3.91 -16.66
CA ASP A 150 11.41 4.14 -17.86
C ASP A 150 11.61 2.87 -18.72
N ARG A 151 11.07 1.73 -18.30
CA ARG A 151 11.35 0.40 -18.88
C ARG A 151 10.17 -0.21 -19.61
N ARG A 152 9.26 0.64 -20.10
CA ARG A 152 8.06 0.22 -20.85
C ARG A 152 8.39 -0.60 -22.11
N SER A 153 9.57 -0.42 -22.71
CA SER A 153 10.03 -1.18 -23.87
C SER A 153 10.25 -2.67 -23.59
N LEU A 154 10.44 -3.06 -22.33
CA LEU A 154 10.62 -4.46 -21.91
C LEU A 154 9.28 -5.20 -21.75
N LEU A 155 8.14 -4.50 -21.83
CA LEU A 155 6.83 -5.15 -21.70
C LEU A 155 6.58 -6.12 -22.86
N PRO A 156 6.28 -7.39 -22.58
CA PRO A 156 5.90 -8.34 -23.62
C PRO A 156 4.52 -8.04 -24.22
N ASP A 157 3.63 -7.43 -23.43
CA ASP A 157 2.28 -7.03 -23.83
C ASP A 157 1.96 -5.63 -23.24
N PRO A 158 1.70 -4.59 -24.06
CA PRO A 158 1.38 -3.25 -23.56
C PRO A 158 0.08 -3.21 -22.72
N ALA A 159 -0.76 -4.24 -22.79
CA ALA A 159 -1.99 -4.36 -22.02
C ALA A 159 -1.83 -5.18 -20.73
N LEU A 160 -0.66 -5.75 -20.42
CA LEU A 160 -0.45 -6.66 -19.29
C LEU A 160 -1.12 -6.17 -17.99
N PHE A 161 -0.78 -4.96 -17.55
CA PHE A 161 -1.29 -4.33 -16.33
C PHE A 161 -2.74 -3.86 -16.39
N ALA A 162 -3.35 -3.83 -17.58
CA ALA A 162 -4.76 -3.48 -17.75
C ALA A 162 -5.69 -4.68 -17.62
N ARG A 163 -5.14 -5.90 -17.50
CA ARG A 163 -5.92 -7.13 -17.41
C ARG A 163 -6.34 -7.42 -15.96
N PRO A 164 -7.52 -7.99 -15.72
CA PRO A 164 -7.95 -8.39 -14.38
C PRO A 164 -7.15 -9.57 -13.80
N ASP A 165 -6.48 -10.35 -14.66
CA ASP A 165 -5.69 -11.53 -14.31
C ASP A 165 -4.17 -11.29 -14.32
N PHE A 166 -3.72 -10.02 -14.38
CA PHE A 166 -2.31 -9.67 -14.60
C PHE A 166 -1.33 -10.29 -13.59
N LEU A 167 -1.71 -10.37 -12.32
CA LEU A 167 -0.88 -10.96 -11.25
C LEU A 167 -0.60 -12.46 -11.46
N TRP A 168 -1.52 -13.16 -12.12
CA TRP A 168 -1.45 -14.60 -12.37
C TRP A 168 -0.87 -14.92 -13.76
N GLN A 169 -0.50 -13.90 -14.53
CA GLN A 169 0.14 -14.11 -15.82
C GLN A 169 1.62 -14.42 -15.62
N ARG A 170 2.10 -15.50 -16.25
CA ARG A 170 3.55 -15.80 -16.33
C ARG A 170 4.33 -14.63 -16.95
N GLN A 171 3.70 -13.87 -17.83
CA GLN A 171 4.29 -12.68 -18.46
C GLN A 171 4.73 -11.64 -17.42
N LEU A 172 4.01 -11.52 -16.28
CA LEU A 172 4.40 -10.60 -15.21
C LEU A 172 5.69 -11.06 -14.53
N SER A 173 5.79 -12.33 -14.14
CA SER A 173 7.00 -12.83 -13.46
C SER A 173 8.23 -12.76 -14.36
N VAL A 174 8.09 -13.05 -15.65
CA VAL A 174 9.16 -12.87 -16.64
C VAL A 174 9.57 -11.41 -16.73
N TYR A 175 8.60 -10.50 -16.85
CA TYR A 175 8.88 -9.07 -16.91
C TYR A 175 9.59 -8.55 -15.64
N LEU A 176 9.16 -8.99 -14.46
CA LEU A 176 9.78 -8.60 -13.19
C LEU A 176 11.19 -9.16 -13.04
N ALA A 177 11.46 -10.38 -13.50
CA ALA A 177 12.81 -10.95 -13.52
C ALA A 177 13.76 -10.19 -14.47
N ASP A 178 13.25 -9.67 -15.59
CA ASP A 178 14.02 -8.81 -16.49
C ASP A 178 14.22 -7.39 -15.92
N LEU A 179 13.25 -6.89 -15.14
CA LEU A 179 13.31 -5.59 -14.47
C LEU A 179 14.32 -5.59 -13.31
N ASP A 180 14.28 -6.64 -12.49
CA ASP A 180 15.06 -6.80 -11.26
C ASP A 180 15.72 -8.19 -11.23
N PRO A 181 17.04 -8.29 -11.45
CA PRO A 181 17.77 -9.55 -11.36
C PRO A 181 17.72 -10.22 -9.97
N GLY A 182 17.37 -9.47 -8.93
CA GLY A 182 17.18 -9.99 -7.57
C GLY A 182 15.81 -10.65 -7.34
N PHE A 183 14.86 -10.47 -8.26
CA PHE A 183 13.52 -11.04 -8.15
C PHE A 183 13.56 -12.57 -8.17
N SER A 184 13.04 -13.20 -7.12
CA SER A 184 13.09 -14.65 -6.93
C SER A 184 11.94 -15.40 -7.63
N ALA A 185 10.96 -14.66 -8.17
CA ALA A 185 9.76 -15.20 -8.80
C ALA A 185 9.01 -16.23 -7.92
N PRO A 186 8.60 -15.85 -6.69
CA PRO A 186 7.90 -16.74 -5.78
C PRO A 186 6.59 -17.25 -6.42
N ASP A 187 6.22 -18.50 -6.10
CA ASP A 187 4.97 -19.07 -6.61
C ASP A 187 3.77 -18.28 -6.05
N PRO A 188 2.94 -17.65 -6.91
CA PRO A 188 1.78 -16.89 -6.46
C PRO A 188 0.77 -17.71 -5.64
N PHE A 189 0.76 -19.04 -5.79
CA PHE A 189 -0.13 -19.92 -5.03
C PHE A 189 0.32 -20.11 -3.58
N ASP A 190 1.61 -19.92 -3.29
CA ASP A 190 2.18 -20.06 -1.94
C ASP A 190 2.02 -18.79 -1.10
N VAL A 191 1.63 -17.66 -1.70
CA VAL A 191 1.46 -16.38 -1.00
C VAL A 191 0.30 -16.45 -0.01
N PRO A 192 0.51 -16.33 1.32
CA PRO A 192 -0.59 -16.41 2.28
C PRO A 192 -1.63 -15.31 2.08
N ALA A 193 -2.92 -15.68 2.11
CA ALA A 193 -4.02 -14.72 1.89
C ALA A 193 -4.16 -13.69 3.04
N ASP A 194 -3.65 -14.04 4.22
CA ASP A 194 -3.65 -13.29 5.46
C ASP A 194 -2.35 -12.51 5.69
N LEU A 195 -1.41 -12.50 4.73
CA LEU A 195 -0.13 -11.80 4.84
C LEU A 195 -0.28 -10.32 5.25
N LEU A 196 -1.34 -9.65 4.76
CA LEU A 196 -1.64 -8.24 5.08
C LEU A 196 -2.54 -8.08 6.32
N GLN A 197 -3.12 -9.17 6.84
CA GLN A 197 -4.08 -9.19 7.95
C GLN A 197 -3.36 -9.38 9.29
N VAL A 198 -2.48 -8.45 9.62
CA VAL A 198 -1.60 -8.51 10.82
C VAL A 198 -2.27 -8.07 12.13
N SER A 199 -3.59 -7.79 12.10
CA SER A 199 -4.40 -7.36 13.23
C SER A 199 -5.89 -7.41 12.90
N ASP A 200 -6.72 -7.72 13.89
CA ASP A 200 -8.20 -7.64 13.79
C ASP A 200 -8.73 -6.20 13.85
N THR A 201 -7.89 -5.26 14.30
CA THR A 201 -8.26 -3.84 14.45
C THR A 201 -7.29 -2.93 13.69
N PRO A 202 -7.78 -1.78 13.15
CA PRO A 202 -6.93 -0.82 12.46
C PRO A 202 -5.75 -0.30 13.32
N LEU A 203 -4.54 -0.56 12.87
CA LEU A 203 -3.28 -0.12 13.48
C LEU A 203 -2.85 1.25 12.97
N ARG A 204 -1.88 1.89 13.64
CA ARG A 204 -1.18 3.03 13.04
C ARG A 204 -0.37 2.57 11.83
N LEU A 205 -0.11 3.49 10.91
CA LEU A 205 0.60 3.22 9.67
C LEU A 205 1.96 2.53 9.90
N ALA A 206 2.81 3.10 10.77
CA ALA A 206 4.11 2.54 11.08
C ALA A 206 4.03 1.12 11.70
N ASP A 207 3.08 0.92 12.62
CA ASP A 207 2.85 -0.39 13.27
C ASP A 207 2.40 -1.45 12.25
N TRP A 208 1.48 -1.08 11.35
CA TRP A 208 1.01 -1.97 10.29
C TRP A 208 2.14 -2.30 9.31
N ALA A 209 2.93 -1.31 8.88
CA ALA A 209 4.06 -1.50 7.97
C ALA A 209 5.12 -2.43 8.59
N GLY A 210 5.52 -2.20 9.85
CA GLY A 210 6.52 -3.04 10.53
C GLY A 210 6.06 -4.49 10.75
N ARG A 211 4.79 -4.71 11.11
CA ARG A 211 4.24 -6.08 11.20
C ARG A 211 4.14 -6.76 9.85
N THR A 212 3.74 -6.03 8.81
CA THR A 212 3.68 -6.56 7.44
C THR A 212 5.07 -6.93 6.94
N GLU A 213 6.10 -6.12 7.23
CA GLU A 213 7.50 -6.44 6.94
C GLU A 213 7.93 -7.74 7.62
N THR A 214 7.59 -7.92 8.90
CA THR A 214 7.90 -9.15 9.65
C THR A 214 7.30 -10.37 8.97
N MET A 215 6.03 -10.30 8.56
CA MET A 215 5.36 -11.38 7.83
C MET A 215 6.01 -11.63 6.46
N LEU A 216 6.36 -10.57 5.73
CA LEU A 216 7.03 -10.69 4.43
C LEU A 216 8.39 -11.39 4.56
N ARG A 217 9.21 -11.03 5.55
CA ARG A 217 10.49 -11.68 5.80
C ARG A 217 10.33 -13.18 6.08
N ALA A 218 9.35 -13.54 6.91
CA ALA A 218 9.04 -14.93 7.20
C ALA A 218 8.65 -15.72 5.94
N VAL A 219 7.83 -15.13 5.07
CA VAL A 219 7.40 -15.74 3.79
C VAL A 219 8.56 -15.86 2.80
N MET A 220 9.45 -14.86 2.75
CA MET A 220 10.64 -14.88 1.89
C MET A 220 11.77 -15.79 2.42
N GLY A 221 11.63 -16.37 3.62
CA GLY A 221 12.68 -17.16 4.26
C GLY A 221 13.89 -16.33 4.71
N ALA A 222 13.73 -15.02 4.84
CA ALA A 222 14.77 -14.12 5.34
C ALA A 222 14.84 -14.19 6.89
N PRO A 223 16.04 -14.17 7.49
CA PRO A 223 16.17 -14.19 8.95
C PRO A 223 15.47 -12.98 9.59
N GLU A 224 14.92 -13.18 10.79
CA GLU A 224 14.35 -12.10 11.61
C GLU A 224 15.38 -10.98 11.78
N ARG A 225 14.91 -9.74 11.69
CA ARG A 225 15.75 -8.58 11.97
C ARG A 225 16.09 -8.64 13.46
N GLU A 226 17.33 -8.92 13.82
CA GLU A 226 17.81 -8.62 15.16
C GLU A 226 17.66 -7.11 15.34
N ASP A 227 16.70 -6.69 16.16
CA ASP A 227 16.67 -5.34 16.70
C ASP A 227 18.01 -5.16 17.41
N VAL A 228 18.99 -4.54 16.75
CA VAL A 228 20.20 -4.10 17.42
C VAL A 228 19.73 -3.06 18.42
N PRO A 229 19.72 -3.34 19.73
CA PRO A 229 19.36 -2.33 20.69
C PRO A 229 20.34 -1.19 20.49
N LEU A 230 19.83 0.02 20.27
CA LEU A 230 20.63 1.25 20.28
C LEU A 230 21.54 1.16 21.50
N GLN A 231 22.84 0.94 21.28
CA GLN A 231 23.80 0.93 22.36
C GLN A 231 23.75 2.31 22.99
N SER A 232 23.13 2.39 24.16
CA SER A 232 23.02 3.57 25.01
C SER A 232 24.39 3.91 25.59
N SER A 233 25.35 4.32 24.75
CA SER A 233 26.70 4.74 25.18
C SER A 233 27.10 6.14 24.73
N LEU A 234 26.17 6.95 24.22
CA LEU A 234 26.43 8.37 23.96
C LEU A 234 26.20 9.29 25.16
N ALA A 235 25.64 8.80 26.28
CA ALA A 235 25.49 9.59 27.50
C ALA A 235 26.75 9.64 28.39
N THR A 236 27.77 8.81 28.13
CA THR A 236 28.98 8.74 28.98
C THR A 236 30.15 9.58 28.45
N ARG A 237 30.02 10.22 27.29
CA ARG A 237 31.12 10.98 26.64
C ARG A 237 31.07 12.51 26.81
N PHE A 238 30.05 13.07 27.47
CA PHE A 238 29.91 14.53 27.63
C PHE A 238 29.88 15.05 29.07
N ASN A 239 30.19 14.23 30.08
CA ASN A 239 30.55 14.76 31.40
C ASN A 239 32.01 15.20 31.39
N LEU A 240 32.28 16.36 30.80
CA LEU A 240 33.48 17.13 31.09
C LEU A 240 33.26 17.86 32.42
N GLN A 241 34.13 17.53 33.37
CA GLN A 241 34.39 18.28 34.60
C GLN A 241 34.91 19.69 34.29
#